data_AF-A0A852XBE0-F1
#
_entry.id   AF-A0A852XBE0-F1
#
_cell.length_a   1.000
_cell.length_b   1.000
_cell.length_c   1.000
_cell.angle_alpha   90.00
_cell.angle_beta   90.00
_cell.angle_gamma   90.00
#
_symmetry.space_group_name_H-M   'P 1'
#
loop_
_entity.id
_entity.type
_entity.pdbx_description
1 polymer ?
#
loop_
_entity_poly.entity_id
_entity_poly.type
_entity_poly.pdbx_seq_one_letter_code
_entity_poly.pdbx_strand_id
1 'polypeptide(L)'
;MTDPRAFRDDAASSLYRFEVDADLARLQPGPMIVALDGFIDAGHTQRLLVDHLLDSGEPEVVASFDVDSLIDYRGRRPAMVFDATRYSPYDDPSLLLYRLHDRDGQTYYVLSGPEPDFRWEAVIAAVQQIMDRLGITLAVTAHGIPMAVPHTRPIGMTAHATDERLIDERKPVFGTVQVPAGLLSLLELRLGESDRDAVGFSIHVPHYLAQSPFHDAALTGLNAIVDVTGLSLPNDALADAAGENRAEIAREVGENAEIGEAVSALERQYDVHLRGLERPSLLVGESSELPSADELGAEFEDFLRTVDDPEA
;
A
#
# COMPACT_ATOMS: atom_id res chain seq x y z
N MET A 1 -53.13 10.43 -2.81
CA MET A 1 -52.50 10.28 -1.48
C MET A 1 -52.02 8.84 -1.45
N THR A 2 -50.79 8.51 -1.85
CA THR A 2 -49.49 9.15 -1.59
C THR A 2 -48.57 8.86 -2.79
N ASP A 3 -47.76 9.83 -3.21
CA ASP A 3 -46.88 9.73 -4.40
C ASP A 3 -45.68 8.81 -4.11
N PRO A 4 -45.44 7.74 -4.90
CA PRO A 4 -44.28 6.85 -4.76
C PRO A 4 -42.95 7.47 -5.21
N ARG A 5 -42.89 8.75 -5.57
CA ARG A 5 -41.65 9.46 -5.95
C ARG A 5 -40.98 10.25 -4.82
N ALA A 6 -41.48 10.17 -3.58
CA ALA A 6 -40.99 10.96 -2.46
C ALA A 6 -39.74 10.39 -1.73
N PHE A 7 -38.85 9.66 -2.43
CA PHE A 7 -37.58 9.15 -1.86
C PHE A 7 -36.36 9.39 -2.76
N ARG A 8 -36.43 10.32 -3.71
CA ARG A 8 -35.26 10.78 -4.48
C ARG A 8 -35.05 12.26 -4.25
N ASP A 9 -34.43 12.61 -3.13
CA ASP A 9 -33.76 13.91 -2.93
C ASP A 9 -32.78 13.77 -1.75
N ASP A 10 -31.55 13.32 -2.07
CA ASP A 10 -30.23 13.75 -1.52
C ASP A 10 -29.10 12.72 -1.79
N ALA A 11 -29.42 11.45 -2.09
CA ALA A 11 -28.40 10.40 -2.21
C ALA A 11 -27.60 10.39 -3.54
N ALA A 12 -28.06 11.08 -4.59
CA ALA A 12 -27.43 11.03 -5.92
C ALA A 12 -26.17 11.92 -6.06
N SER A 13 -25.76 12.64 -5.01
CA SER A 13 -24.67 13.62 -5.05
C SER A 13 -23.48 13.30 -4.14
N SER A 14 -23.54 12.25 -3.31
CA SER A 14 -22.45 11.91 -2.40
C SER A 14 -21.70 10.68 -2.89
N LEU A 15 -20.39 10.80 -3.12
CA LEU A 15 -19.51 9.70 -3.54
C LEU A 15 -19.32 8.62 -2.47
N TYR A 16 -19.74 8.91 -1.24
CA TYR A 16 -19.70 7.99 -0.11
C TYR A 16 -20.94 8.20 0.77
N ARG A 17 -21.21 7.22 1.63
CA ARG A 17 -22.17 7.32 2.73
C ARG A 17 -21.56 6.74 3.99
N PHE A 18 -21.93 7.28 5.14
CA PHE A 18 -21.71 6.59 6.41
C PHE A 18 -22.76 5.49 6.57
N GLU A 19 -22.34 4.35 7.08
CA GLU A 19 -23.25 3.22 7.30
C GLU A 19 -24.16 3.48 8.50
N VAL A 20 -25.42 3.03 8.41
CA VAL A 20 -26.52 3.46 9.31
C VAL A 20 -26.27 3.05 10.76
N ASP A 21 -25.50 2.00 10.97
CA ASP A 21 -25.13 1.48 12.29
C ASP A 21 -23.93 2.23 12.91
N ALA A 22 -23.22 3.06 12.13
CA ALA A 22 -22.11 3.87 12.62
C ALA A 22 -22.63 5.13 13.32
N ASP A 23 -22.67 5.11 14.66
CA ASP A 23 -22.92 6.31 15.46
C ASP A 23 -21.68 7.22 15.42
N LEU A 24 -21.67 8.18 14.49
CA LEU A 24 -20.56 9.14 14.31
C LEU A 24 -20.18 9.87 15.59
N ALA A 25 -21.13 10.07 16.53
CA ALA A 25 -20.85 10.73 17.79
C ALA A 25 -20.01 9.87 18.76
N ARG A 26 -19.89 8.56 18.49
CA ARG A 26 -19.07 7.62 19.26
C ARG A 26 -17.74 7.30 18.60
N LEU A 27 -17.55 7.71 17.36
CA LEU A 27 -16.29 7.48 16.65
C LEU A 27 -15.20 8.37 17.23
N GLN A 28 -14.11 7.73 17.66
CA GLN A 28 -12.95 8.42 18.20
C GLN A 28 -11.97 8.79 17.07
N PRO A 29 -11.25 9.91 17.19
CA PRO A 29 -10.14 10.24 16.30
C PRO A 29 -9.08 9.14 16.27
N GLY A 30 -8.40 9.00 15.14
CA GLY A 30 -7.33 8.04 14.93
C GLY A 30 -6.65 8.23 13.57
N PRO A 31 -5.45 7.66 13.35
CA PRO A 31 -4.85 7.65 12.02
C PRO A 31 -5.66 6.75 11.08
N MET A 32 -5.49 6.98 9.78
CA MET A 32 -6.12 6.17 8.73
C MET A 32 -5.05 5.53 7.86
N ILE A 33 -5.07 4.21 7.78
CA ILE A 33 -4.29 3.44 6.83
C ILE A 33 -5.10 3.37 5.53
N VAL A 34 -4.51 3.76 4.40
CA VAL A 34 -5.17 3.72 3.09
C VAL A 34 -4.46 2.70 2.21
N ALA A 35 -5.24 1.76 1.68
CA ALA A 35 -4.73 0.63 0.93
C ALA A 35 -5.68 0.28 -0.21
N LEU A 36 -5.32 0.67 -1.43
CA LEU A 36 -6.15 0.51 -2.61
C LEU A 36 -5.54 -0.53 -3.55
N ASP A 37 -6.31 -1.55 -3.91
CA ASP A 37 -5.91 -2.57 -4.87
C ASP A 37 -5.80 -1.90 -6.26
N GLY A 38 -4.57 -1.63 -6.69
CA GLY A 38 -4.26 -0.67 -7.74
C GLY A 38 -3.09 -1.06 -8.60
N PHE A 39 -2.41 -0.06 -9.16
CA PHE A 39 -1.39 -0.23 -10.20
C PHE A 39 -0.20 -1.11 -9.78
N ILE A 40 0.40 -0.91 -8.59
CA ILE A 40 1.60 -1.64 -8.15
C ILE A 40 1.50 -2.02 -6.68
N ASP A 41 1.54 -3.33 -6.41
CA ASP A 41 1.71 -3.89 -5.06
C ASP A 41 2.61 -5.13 -5.11
N ALA A 42 3.92 -4.91 -5.29
CA ALA A 42 4.88 -6.00 -5.36
C ALA A 42 4.84 -6.83 -4.07
N GLY A 43 4.94 -8.15 -4.19
CA GLY A 43 4.90 -9.06 -3.04
C GLY A 43 3.51 -9.20 -2.41
N HIS A 44 2.47 -8.61 -3.02
CA HIS A 44 1.15 -8.41 -2.42
C HIS A 44 1.24 -7.70 -1.05
N THR A 45 2.21 -6.82 -0.88
CA THR A 45 2.59 -6.21 0.41
C THR A 45 1.40 -5.52 1.08
N GLN A 46 0.72 -4.64 0.36
CA GLN A 46 -0.41 -3.88 0.85
C GLN A 46 -1.61 -4.81 1.11
N ARG A 47 -1.89 -5.74 0.18
CA ARG A 47 -3.00 -6.69 0.34
C ARG A 47 -2.83 -7.55 1.59
N LEU A 48 -1.67 -8.19 1.74
CA LEU A 48 -1.36 -9.04 2.91
C LEU A 48 -1.44 -8.24 4.23
N LEU A 49 -1.03 -6.97 4.21
CA LEU A 49 -1.11 -6.10 5.38
C LEU A 49 -2.57 -5.81 5.77
N VAL A 50 -3.41 -5.44 4.80
CA VAL A 50 -4.84 -5.17 5.07
C VAL A 50 -5.56 -6.43 5.51
N ASP A 51 -5.40 -7.54 4.79
CA ASP A 51 -6.04 -8.81 5.11
C ASP A 51 -5.70 -9.20 6.56
N HIS A 52 -4.43 -9.08 6.95
CA HIS A 52 -3.99 -9.33 8.32
C HIS A 52 -4.65 -8.41 9.36
N LEU A 53 -4.76 -7.10 9.09
CA LEU A 53 -5.40 -6.16 10.02
C LEU A 53 -6.89 -6.45 10.19
N LEU A 54 -7.59 -6.78 9.10
CA LEU A 54 -9.02 -7.10 9.13
C LEU A 54 -9.29 -8.46 9.79
N ASP A 55 -8.45 -9.47 9.54
CA ASP A 55 -8.59 -10.82 10.11
C ASP A 55 -8.21 -10.90 11.60
N SER A 56 -7.27 -10.07 12.04
CA SER A 56 -6.80 -10.06 13.43
C SER A 56 -7.59 -9.13 14.35
N GLY A 57 -8.47 -8.28 13.79
CA GLY A 57 -9.27 -7.32 14.53
C GLY A 57 -10.78 -7.62 14.50
N GLU A 58 -11.55 -6.64 14.96
CA GLU A 58 -13.02 -6.64 14.85
C GLU A 58 -13.43 -5.44 13.98
N PRO A 59 -13.31 -5.54 12.64
CA PRO A 59 -13.57 -4.42 11.76
C PRO A 59 -15.05 -4.04 11.71
N GLU A 60 -15.34 -2.77 11.98
CA GLU A 60 -16.67 -2.17 11.78
C GLU A 60 -16.65 -1.28 10.54
N VAL A 61 -17.51 -1.56 9.55
CA VAL A 61 -17.66 -0.68 8.38
C VAL A 61 -18.35 0.61 8.82
N VAL A 62 -17.66 1.73 8.68
CA VAL A 62 -18.20 3.05 9.04
C VAL A 62 -18.62 3.88 7.83
N ALA A 63 -17.99 3.68 6.67
CA ALA A 63 -18.38 4.32 5.42
C ALA A 63 -18.15 3.42 4.21
N SER A 64 -18.95 3.64 3.17
CA SER A 64 -18.82 2.97 1.88
C SER A 64 -18.82 3.99 0.76
N PHE A 65 -17.98 3.78 -0.25
CA PHE A 65 -17.96 4.57 -1.48
C PHE A 65 -18.89 3.95 -2.55
N ASP A 66 -19.42 4.79 -3.42
CA ASP A 66 -20.21 4.37 -4.58
C ASP A 66 -19.30 3.81 -5.69
N VAL A 67 -18.88 2.55 -5.53
CA VAL A 67 -17.97 1.88 -6.48
C VAL A 67 -18.52 1.82 -7.90
N ASP A 68 -19.84 1.84 -8.08
CA ASP A 68 -20.47 1.74 -9.41
C ASP A 68 -20.19 2.97 -10.28
N SER A 69 -19.98 4.14 -9.66
CA SER A 69 -19.57 5.35 -10.35
C SER A 69 -18.05 5.59 -10.39
N LEU A 70 -17.26 4.68 -9.82
CA LEU A 70 -15.82 4.81 -9.63
C LEU A 70 -15.00 3.76 -10.39
N ILE A 71 -15.55 2.58 -10.66
CA ILE A 71 -14.82 1.45 -11.24
C ILE A 71 -15.22 1.20 -12.71
N ASP A 72 -14.24 0.94 -13.57
CA ASP A 72 -14.44 0.34 -14.88
C ASP A 72 -14.50 -1.19 -14.75
N TYR A 73 -15.71 -1.73 -14.58
CA TYR A 73 -15.94 -3.17 -14.52
C TYR A 73 -15.51 -3.95 -15.77
N ARG A 74 -15.27 -3.28 -16.91
CA ARG A 74 -14.73 -3.93 -18.11
C ARG A 74 -13.21 -3.94 -18.09
N GLY A 75 -12.58 -2.90 -17.53
CA GLY A 75 -11.15 -2.85 -17.27
C GLY A 75 -10.74 -3.89 -16.21
N ARG A 76 -11.51 -4.01 -15.13
CA ARG A 76 -11.29 -4.99 -14.07
C ARG A 76 -12.56 -5.79 -13.82
N ARG A 77 -12.66 -6.97 -14.44
CA ARG A 77 -13.82 -7.87 -14.29
C ARG A 77 -13.73 -8.62 -12.96
N PRO A 78 -14.65 -8.38 -12.02
CA PRO A 78 -14.65 -9.13 -10.78
C PRO A 78 -14.98 -10.60 -11.05
N ALA A 79 -14.31 -11.50 -10.32
CA ALA A 79 -14.50 -12.92 -10.50
C ALA A 79 -15.91 -13.34 -10.02
N MET A 80 -16.55 -14.24 -10.77
CA MET A 80 -17.78 -14.89 -10.35
C MET A 80 -17.54 -16.40 -10.29
N VAL A 81 -17.97 -17.02 -9.20
CA VAL A 81 -17.88 -18.48 -9.06
C VAL A 81 -19.09 -19.13 -9.72
N PHE A 82 -18.85 -20.02 -10.68
CA PHE A 82 -19.88 -20.88 -11.27
C PHE A 82 -19.74 -22.31 -10.74
N ASP A 83 -20.70 -22.74 -9.93
CA ASP A 83 -20.77 -24.07 -9.34
C ASP A 83 -21.78 -24.94 -10.11
N ALA A 84 -21.24 -25.78 -11.00
CA ALA A 84 -21.89 -26.78 -11.85
C ALA A 84 -23.01 -26.25 -12.79
N THR A 85 -24.06 -25.66 -12.22
CA THR A 85 -25.24 -25.16 -12.94
C THR A 85 -25.72 -23.80 -12.46
N ARG A 86 -25.09 -23.20 -11.45
CA ARG A 86 -25.50 -21.91 -10.88
C ARG A 86 -24.28 -21.07 -10.52
N TYR A 87 -24.44 -19.75 -10.60
CA TYR A 87 -23.49 -18.85 -9.97
C TYR A 87 -23.67 -18.89 -8.45
N SER A 88 -22.57 -18.92 -7.72
CA SER A 88 -22.55 -18.66 -6.28
C SER A 88 -22.90 -17.19 -6.00
N PRO A 89 -23.16 -16.82 -4.73
CA PRO A 89 -23.18 -15.41 -4.34
C PRO A 89 -21.94 -14.69 -4.86
N TYR A 90 -22.15 -13.46 -5.33
CA TYR A 90 -21.13 -12.62 -5.91
C TYR A 90 -20.56 -11.73 -4.80
N ASP A 91 -19.25 -11.77 -4.62
CA ASP A 91 -18.55 -10.87 -3.72
C ASP A 91 -18.40 -9.53 -4.44
N ASP A 92 -19.34 -8.62 -4.17
CA ASP A 92 -19.38 -7.30 -4.79
C ASP A 92 -18.08 -6.53 -4.49
N PRO A 93 -17.44 -5.88 -5.49
CA PRO A 93 -16.35 -4.96 -5.24
C PRO A 93 -16.82 -3.88 -4.28
N SER A 94 -16.01 -3.56 -3.28
CA SER A 94 -16.38 -2.58 -2.28
C SER A 94 -15.17 -1.74 -1.89
N LEU A 95 -15.33 -0.43 -1.86
CA LEU A 95 -14.38 0.51 -1.28
C LEU A 95 -14.94 1.00 0.04
N LEU A 96 -14.40 0.47 1.13
CA LEU A 96 -14.95 0.57 2.48
C LEU A 96 -13.93 1.21 3.42
N LEU A 97 -14.46 2.02 4.33
CA LEU A 97 -13.72 2.51 5.49
C LEU A 97 -14.12 1.68 6.70
N TYR A 98 -13.16 0.97 7.27
CA TYR A 98 -13.30 0.20 8.50
C TYR A 98 -12.77 1.00 9.69
N ARG A 99 -13.43 0.88 10.83
CA ARG A 99 -12.90 1.25 12.15
C ARG A 99 -12.42 -0.01 12.85
N LEU A 100 -11.23 0.09 13.44
CA LEU A 100 -10.63 -0.96 14.26
C LEU A 100 -10.07 -0.35 15.55
N HIS A 101 -9.71 -1.23 16.48
CA HIS A 101 -8.97 -0.91 17.70
C HIS A 101 -7.65 -1.68 17.72
N ASP A 102 -6.58 -1.02 18.14
CA ASP A 102 -5.30 -1.68 18.40
C ASP A 102 -5.34 -2.48 19.73
N ARG A 103 -4.22 -3.11 20.11
CA ARG A 103 -4.14 -3.91 21.35
C ARG A 103 -4.37 -3.11 22.63
N ASP A 104 -4.14 -1.81 22.59
CA ASP A 104 -4.32 -0.90 23.72
C ASP A 104 -5.68 -0.17 23.66
N GLY A 105 -6.52 -0.51 22.68
CA GLY A 105 -7.86 0.03 22.49
C GLY A 105 -7.90 1.35 21.71
N GLN A 106 -6.77 1.81 21.16
CA GLN A 106 -6.70 3.03 20.36
C GLN A 106 -7.42 2.82 19.03
N THR A 107 -8.24 3.80 18.65
CA THR A 107 -8.99 3.75 17.39
C THR A 107 -8.06 4.04 16.21
N TYR A 108 -8.20 3.26 15.15
CA TYR A 108 -7.63 3.57 13.84
C TYR A 108 -8.60 3.17 12.74
N TYR A 109 -8.35 3.68 11.54
CA TYR A 109 -9.19 3.44 10.38
C TYR A 109 -8.40 2.75 9.26
N VAL A 110 -9.08 1.92 8.48
CA VAL A 110 -8.53 1.29 7.28
C VAL A 110 -9.46 1.59 6.11
N LEU A 111 -9.00 2.37 5.13
CA LEU A 111 -9.71 2.55 3.86
C LEU A 111 -9.17 1.53 2.87
N SER A 112 -10.01 0.57 2.47
CA SER A 112 -9.59 -0.49 1.55
C SER A 112 -10.64 -0.87 0.53
N GLY A 113 -10.17 -1.25 -0.66
CA GLY A 113 -10.97 -1.67 -1.80
C GLY A 113 -10.20 -1.50 -3.11
N PRO A 114 -10.86 -1.67 -4.26
CA PRO A 114 -10.24 -1.39 -5.55
C PRO A 114 -9.91 0.10 -5.68
N GLU A 115 -8.76 0.40 -6.28
CA GLU A 115 -8.43 1.76 -6.71
C GLU A 115 -9.48 2.24 -7.73
N PRO A 116 -10.17 3.37 -7.48
CA PRO A 116 -11.07 4.00 -8.45
C PRO A 116 -10.40 4.23 -9.81
N ASP A 117 -11.04 3.83 -10.90
CA ASP A 117 -10.62 4.15 -12.27
C ASP A 117 -11.01 5.59 -12.66
N PHE A 118 -12.07 6.11 -12.04
CA PHE A 118 -12.64 7.42 -12.36
C PHE A 118 -12.66 8.37 -11.17
N ARG A 119 -12.73 9.68 -11.46
CA ARG A 119 -13.07 10.74 -10.51
C ARG A 119 -12.09 10.90 -9.32
N TRP A 120 -10.79 10.64 -9.52
CA TRP A 120 -9.75 10.73 -8.47
C TRP A 120 -9.83 11.98 -7.58
N GLU A 121 -9.89 13.18 -8.15
CA GLU A 121 -10.00 14.44 -7.39
C GLU A 121 -11.26 14.49 -6.50
N ALA A 122 -12.38 13.94 -6.98
CA ALA A 122 -13.62 13.91 -6.22
C ALA A 122 -13.58 12.84 -5.10
N VAL A 123 -12.90 11.71 -5.34
CA VAL A 123 -12.64 10.70 -4.31
C VAL A 123 -11.74 11.28 -3.22
N ILE A 124 -10.65 11.99 -3.58
CA ILE A 124 -9.76 12.64 -2.63
C ILE A 124 -10.51 13.67 -1.79
N ALA A 125 -11.34 14.52 -2.42
CA ALA A 125 -12.18 15.47 -1.70
C ALA A 125 -13.15 14.77 -0.73
N ALA A 126 -13.70 13.62 -1.10
CA ALA A 126 -14.53 12.81 -0.21
C ALA A 126 -13.72 12.23 0.96
N VAL A 127 -12.51 11.73 0.72
CA VAL A 127 -11.59 11.26 1.77
C VAL A 127 -11.26 12.40 2.75
N GLN A 128 -10.94 13.60 2.26
CA GLN A 128 -10.69 14.77 3.13
C GLN A 128 -11.91 15.12 4.00
N GLN A 129 -13.13 15.07 3.43
CA GLN A 129 -14.36 15.30 4.20
C GLN A 129 -14.59 14.24 5.27
N ILE A 130 -14.29 12.98 4.97
CA ILE A 130 -14.34 11.87 5.94
C ILE A 130 -13.33 12.15 7.06
N MET A 131 -12.09 12.51 6.72
CA MET A 131 -11.06 12.83 7.70
C MET A 131 -11.50 13.94 8.65
N ASP A 132 -12.12 15.01 8.13
CA ASP A 132 -12.66 16.10 8.95
C ASP A 132 -13.77 15.65 9.90
N ARG A 133 -14.69 14.83 9.40
CA ARG A 133 -15.82 14.36 10.21
C ARG A 133 -15.40 13.38 11.30
N LEU A 134 -14.34 12.60 11.06
CA LEU A 134 -13.83 11.59 11.99
C LEU A 134 -12.66 12.08 12.85
N GLY A 135 -12.17 13.30 12.60
CA GLY A 135 -10.99 13.84 13.29
C GLY A 135 -9.69 13.10 12.96
N ILE A 136 -9.58 12.52 11.76
CA ILE A 136 -8.38 11.83 11.29
C ILE A 136 -7.33 12.89 10.93
N THR A 137 -6.19 12.85 11.59
CA THR A 137 -5.10 13.83 11.41
C THR A 137 -3.94 13.31 10.57
N LEU A 138 -3.83 11.99 10.37
CA LEU A 138 -2.74 11.36 9.65
C LEU A 138 -3.29 10.27 8.72
N ALA A 139 -2.94 10.34 7.43
CA ALA A 139 -3.13 9.26 6.48
C ALA A 139 -1.80 8.52 6.25
N VAL A 140 -1.83 7.18 6.24
CA VAL A 140 -0.65 6.34 6.09
C VAL A 140 -0.85 5.35 4.95
N THR A 141 0.14 5.21 4.07
CA THR A 141 0.14 4.18 3.02
C THR A 141 1.38 3.29 3.12
N ALA A 142 1.25 2.02 2.74
CA ALA A 142 2.38 1.11 2.62
C ALA A 142 2.11 0.11 1.49
N HIS A 143 2.99 0.07 0.50
CA HIS A 143 2.86 -0.80 -0.67
C HIS A 143 4.24 -1.29 -1.15
N GLY A 144 4.26 -2.43 -1.84
CA GLY A 144 5.51 -2.98 -2.36
C GLY A 144 5.89 -2.40 -3.71
N ILE A 145 7.17 -2.10 -3.91
CA ILE A 145 7.76 -1.78 -5.21
C ILE A 145 8.85 -2.80 -5.57
N PRO A 146 8.91 -3.28 -6.83
CA PRO A 146 9.93 -4.23 -7.24
C PRO A 146 11.29 -3.54 -7.37
N MET A 147 12.32 -4.14 -6.77
CA MET A 147 13.69 -3.63 -6.74
C MET A 147 14.71 -4.77 -7.00
N ALA A 148 15.91 -4.40 -7.45
CA ALA A 148 17.04 -5.29 -7.60
C ALA A 148 17.70 -5.62 -6.24
N VAL A 149 16.95 -6.24 -5.33
CA VAL A 149 17.39 -6.62 -3.97
C VAL A 149 17.17 -8.11 -3.70
N PRO A 150 17.99 -8.77 -2.87
CA PRO A 150 17.78 -10.16 -2.49
C PRO A 150 16.82 -10.31 -1.29
N HIS A 151 16.05 -11.40 -1.24
CA HIS A 151 15.19 -11.74 -0.09
C HIS A 151 15.98 -12.17 1.17
N THR A 152 17.30 -12.34 1.05
CA THR A 152 18.21 -12.81 2.11
C THR A 152 18.91 -11.67 2.86
N ARG A 153 18.49 -10.41 2.65
CA ARG A 153 19.02 -9.22 3.33
C ARG A 153 17.89 -8.43 3.98
N PRO A 154 18.18 -7.51 4.92
CA PRO A 154 17.16 -6.65 5.49
C PRO A 154 16.38 -5.90 4.41
N ILE A 155 15.06 -5.92 4.52
CA ILE A 155 14.17 -5.26 3.57
C ILE A 155 14.31 -3.75 3.71
N GLY A 156 14.58 -3.09 2.59
CA GLY A 156 14.63 -1.64 2.48
C GLY A 156 13.24 -1.04 2.29
N MET A 157 13.14 0.27 2.49
CA MET A 157 11.96 1.04 2.11
C MET A 157 12.35 2.46 1.72
N THR A 158 11.52 3.09 0.89
CA THR A 158 11.56 4.53 0.64
C THR A 158 10.37 5.18 1.34
N ALA A 159 10.65 6.02 2.33
CA ALA A 159 9.63 6.83 2.98
C ALA A 159 9.43 8.14 2.22
N HIS A 160 8.18 8.58 2.09
CA HIS A 160 7.76 9.85 1.51
C HIS A 160 6.64 10.42 2.38
N ALA A 161 6.51 11.75 2.40
CA ALA A 161 5.53 12.41 3.25
C ALA A 161 5.22 13.82 2.78
N THR A 162 4.10 14.35 3.27
CA THR A 162 3.72 15.76 3.05
C THR A 162 4.57 16.74 3.85
N ASP A 163 5.20 16.28 4.93
CA ASP A 163 6.10 17.06 5.79
C ASP A 163 7.29 16.17 6.22
N GLU A 164 8.52 16.68 6.09
CA GLU A 164 9.76 15.97 6.45
C GLU A 164 9.78 15.52 7.91
N ARG A 165 9.05 16.19 8.81
CA ARG A 165 8.97 15.79 10.23
C ARG A 165 8.34 14.41 10.45
N LEU A 166 7.61 13.88 9.47
CA LEU A 166 6.91 12.59 9.57
C LEU A 166 7.82 11.40 9.28
N ILE A 167 9.00 11.63 8.68
CA ILE A 167 9.90 10.56 8.20
C ILE A 167 11.30 10.61 8.83
N ASP A 168 11.50 11.42 9.87
CA ASP A 168 12.75 11.58 10.62
C ASP A 168 14.00 11.75 9.71
N GLU A 169 15.19 11.33 10.16
CA GLU A 169 16.45 11.42 9.41
C GLU A 169 16.60 10.31 8.34
N ARG A 170 15.50 9.75 7.81
CA ARG A 170 15.56 8.72 6.76
C ARG A 170 16.21 9.32 5.50
N LYS A 171 17.29 8.69 5.03
CA LYS A 171 18.01 9.16 3.84
C LYS A 171 17.17 8.89 2.58
N PRO A 172 17.06 9.85 1.65
CA PRO A 172 16.43 9.63 0.36
C PRO A 172 17.15 8.49 -0.39
N VAL A 173 16.38 7.50 -0.82
CA VAL A 173 16.90 6.39 -1.65
C VAL A 173 17.00 6.81 -3.12
N PHE A 174 16.08 7.67 -3.55
CA PHE A 174 16.01 8.19 -4.92
C PHE A 174 16.29 9.69 -4.95
N GLY A 175 16.82 10.16 -6.08
CA GLY A 175 16.82 11.57 -6.44
C GLY A 175 15.48 11.97 -7.08
N THR A 176 15.52 12.88 -8.04
CA THR A 176 14.34 13.26 -8.82
C THR A 176 14.07 12.22 -9.92
N VAL A 177 12.93 11.54 -9.86
CA VAL A 177 12.49 10.54 -10.85
C VAL A 177 11.06 10.84 -11.31
N GLN A 178 10.67 10.40 -12.51
CA GLN A 178 9.28 10.47 -12.96
C GLN A 178 8.60 9.12 -12.76
N VAL A 179 7.47 9.12 -12.08
CA VAL A 179 6.69 7.90 -11.80
C VAL A 179 5.24 8.08 -12.27
N PRO A 180 4.58 7.04 -12.80
CA PRO A 180 3.15 7.06 -13.06
C PRO A 180 2.39 7.45 -11.80
N ALA A 181 1.43 8.36 -11.96
CA ALA A 181 0.57 8.76 -10.85
C ALA A 181 -0.46 7.66 -10.58
N GLY A 182 -0.67 7.36 -9.30
CA GLY A 182 -1.82 6.62 -8.78
C GLY A 182 -2.63 7.47 -7.81
N LEU A 183 -3.84 7.02 -7.45
CA LEU A 183 -4.72 7.74 -6.54
C LEU A 183 -4.06 7.96 -5.17
N LEU A 184 -3.27 7.01 -4.66
CA LEU A 184 -2.55 7.15 -3.39
C LEU A 184 -1.50 8.28 -3.44
N SER A 185 -0.69 8.33 -4.50
CA SER A 185 0.30 9.40 -4.69
C SER A 185 -0.35 10.78 -4.86
N LEU A 186 -1.49 10.84 -5.57
CA LEU A 186 -2.25 12.08 -5.73
C LEU A 186 -2.95 12.49 -4.42
N LEU A 187 -3.44 11.52 -3.63
CA LEU A 187 -3.99 11.75 -2.30
C LEU A 187 -2.95 12.39 -1.40
N GLU A 188 -1.73 11.84 -1.32
CA GLU A 188 -0.65 12.42 -0.53
C GLU A 188 -0.36 13.87 -0.95
N LEU A 189 -0.19 14.12 -2.25
CA LEU A 189 0.03 15.46 -2.77
C LEU A 189 -1.09 16.45 -2.36
N ARG A 190 -2.35 16.07 -2.55
CA ARG A 190 -3.52 16.92 -2.22
C ARG A 190 -3.70 17.11 -0.72
N LEU A 191 -3.33 16.13 0.11
CA LEU A 191 -3.31 16.29 1.56
C LEU A 191 -2.26 17.34 1.96
N GLY A 192 -1.05 17.26 1.39
CA GLY A 192 0.01 18.26 1.62
C GLY A 192 -0.38 19.67 1.19
N GLU A 193 -0.99 19.83 0.02
CA GLU A 193 -1.52 21.13 -0.44
C GLU A 193 -2.61 21.71 0.47
N SER A 194 -3.25 20.87 1.30
CA SER A 194 -4.26 21.25 2.28
C SER A 194 -3.74 21.30 3.72
N ASP A 195 -2.41 21.32 3.90
CA ASP A 195 -1.73 21.32 5.20
C ASP A 195 -2.12 20.13 6.11
N ARG A 196 -2.30 18.94 5.51
CA ARG A 196 -2.60 17.69 6.23
C ARG A 196 -1.43 16.72 6.18
N ASP A 197 -1.30 15.95 7.26
CA ASP A 197 -0.25 14.95 7.39
C ASP A 197 -0.62 13.70 6.61
N ALA A 198 0.27 13.32 5.70
CA ALA A 198 0.26 12.02 5.07
C ALA A 198 1.70 11.50 4.92
N VAL A 199 1.84 10.19 5.07
CA VAL A 199 3.12 9.49 4.96
C VAL A 199 2.91 8.18 4.20
N GLY A 200 3.86 7.86 3.33
CA GLY A 200 3.87 6.65 2.53
C GLY A 200 5.17 5.88 2.66
N PHE A 201 5.07 4.56 2.61
CA PHE A 201 6.20 3.63 2.63
C PHE A 201 6.19 2.74 1.40
N SER A 202 7.13 2.96 0.48
CA SER A 202 7.37 2.05 -0.65
C SER A 202 8.37 0.98 -0.22
N ILE A 203 7.89 -0.23 0.05
CA ILE A 203 8.69 -1.36 0.55
C ILE A 203 9.45 -2.01 -0.61
N HIS A 204 10.75 -2.21 -0.47
CA HIS A 204 11.59 -2.75 -1.54
C HIS A 204 11.46 -4.27 -1.60
N VAL A 205 10.71 -4.76 -2.58
CA VAL A 205 10.46 -6.18 -2.81
C VAL A 205 11.43 -6.71 -3.87
N PRO A 206 12.10 -7.86 -3.67
CA PRO A 206 12.86 -8.50 -4.72
C PRO A 206 12.01 -8.67 -5.98
N HIS A 207 12.48 -8.16 -7.12
CA HIS A 207 11.68 -8.15 -8.36
C HIS A 207 11.19 -9.55 -8.80
N TYR A 208 11.95 -10.61 -8.51
CA TYR A 208 11.54 -12.00 -8.79
C TYR A 208 10.44 -12.53 -7.86
N LEU A 209 10.12 -11.82 -6.77
CA LEU A 209 8.99 -12.08 -5.87
C LEU A 209 7.83 -11.11 -6.08
N ALA A 210 7.90 -10.19 -7.06
CA ALA A 210 6.91 -9.12 -7.20
C ALA A 210 5.47 -9.63 -7.40
N GLN A 211 5.30 -10.79 -8.03
CA GLN A 211 4.00 -11.39 -8.34
C GLN A 211 3.62 -12.55 -7.39
N SER A 212 4.35 -12.73 -6.29
CA SER A 212 4.11 -13.80 -5.32
C SER A 212 3.97 -13.22 -3.91
N PRO A 213 3.20 -13.84 -3.00
CA PRO A 213 3.13 -13.38 -1.62
C PRO A 213 4.53 -13.30 -0.99
N PHE A 214 4.90 -12.13 -0.48
CA PHE A 214 6.14 -11.90 0.24
C PHE A 214 5.86 -11.25 1.59
N HIS A 215 5.63 -12.09 2.60
CA HIS A 215 5.11 -11.68 3.90
C HIS A 215 6.09 -10.80 4.71
N ASP A 216 7.40 -10.95 4.49
CA ASP A 216 8.40 -10.09 5.13
C ASP A 216 8.23 -8.61 4.70
N ALA A 217 7.75 -8.34 3.48
CA ALA A 217 7.46 -6.97 3.04
C ALA A 217 6.23 -6.39 3.74
N ALA A 218 5.15 -7.17 3.87
CA ALA A 218 3.96 -6.76 4.62
C ALA A 218 4.29 -6.51 6.10
N LEU A 219 5.10 -7.38 6.72
CA LEU A 219 5.58 -7.20 8.10
C LEU A 219 6.42 -5.93 8.25
N THR A 220 7.29 -5.64 7.27
CA THR A 220 8.10 -4.41 7.24
C THR A 220 7.23 -3.16 7.13
N GLY A 221 6.21 -3.18 6.27
CA GLY A 221 5.22 -2.11 6.15
C GLY A 221 4.44 -1.91 7.44
N LEU A 222 3.96 -2.99 8.07
CA LEU A 222 3.25 -2.93 9.35
C LEU A 222 4.10 -2.28 10.44
N ASN A 223 5.38 -2.65 10.55
CA ASN A 223 6.30 -2.05 11.52
C ASN A 223 6.51 -0.56 11.25
N ALA A 224 6.62 -0.13 9.99
CA ALA A 224 6.73 1.29 9.65
C ALA A 224 5.46 2.09 10.03
N ILE A 225 4.28 1.50 9.85
CA ILE A 225 3.01 2.07 10.29
C ILE A 225 3.00 2.21 11.82
N VAL A 226 3.38 1.16 12.55
CA VAL A 226 3.50 1.17 14.02
C VAL A 226 4.44 2.30 14.48
N ASP A 227 5.62 2.42 13.85
CA ASP A 227 6.62 3.42 14.21
C ASP A 227 6.08 4.85 14.06
N VAL A 228 5.38 5.17 12.97
CA VAL A 228 4.90 6.54 12.70
C VAL A 228 3.60 6.88 13.40
N THR A 229 2.75 5.89 13.68
CA THR A 229 1.43 6.11 14.31
C THR A 229 1.46 5.94 15.82
N GLY A 230 2.43 5.19 16.35
CA GLY A 230 2.47 4.77 17.75
C GLY A 230 1.41 3.72 18.12
N LEU A 231 0.71 3.14 17.14
CA LEU A 231 -0.30 2.10 17.38
C LEU A 231 0.34 0.78 17.80
N SER A 232 -0.34 0.05 18.67
CA SER A 232 0.01 -1.31 19.10
C SER A 232 -0.70 -2.34 18.21
N LEU A 233 -0.32 -2.39 16.93
CA LEU A 233 -0.95 -3.28 15.94
C LEU A 233 -0.52 -4.74 16.14
N PRO A 234 -1.42 -5.72 16.01
CA PRO A 234 -1.05 -7.13 16.10
C PRO A 234 -0.13 -7.53 14.95
N ASN A 235 0.94 -8.27 15.23
CA ASN A 235 1.90 -8.71 14.20
C ASN A 235 2.26 -10.21 14.26
N ASP A 236 1.84 -10.95 15.30
CA ASP A 236 2.31 -12.32 15.55
C ASP A 236 2.01 -13.26 14.37
N ALA A 237 0.76 -13.31 13.91
CA ALA A 237 0.35 -14.18 12.80
C ALA A 237 1.06 -13.82 11.48
N LEU A 238 1.29 -12.52 11.24
CA LEU A 238 2.01 -12.06 10.06
C LEU A 238 3.50 -12.43 10.12
N ALA A 239 4.10 -12.37 11.32
CA ALA A 239 5.47 -12.78 11.56
C ALA A 239 5.66 -14.30 11.41
N ASP A 240 4.71 -15.10 11.90
CA ASP A 240 4.70 -16.56 11.69
C ASP A 240 4.60 -16.89 10.20
N ALA A 241 3.66 -16.27 9.48
CA ALA A 241 3.51 -16.44 8.04
C ALA A 241 4.77 -16.00 7.27
N ALA A 242 5.45 -14.94 7.70
CA ALA A 242 6.73 -14.52 7.13
C ALA A 242 7.84 -15.57 7.35
N GLY A 243 7.88 -16.21 8.52
CA GLY A 243 8.80 -17.31 8.79
C GLY A 243 8.58 -18.52 7.87
N GLU A 244 7.33 -18.91 7.67
CA GLU A 244 6.95 -20.02 6.77
C GLU A 244 7.28 -19.69 5.30
N ASN A 245 6.85 -18.52 4.82
CA ASN A 245 7.11 -18.05 3.46
C ASN A 245 8.62 -17.96 3.17
N ARG A 246 9.44 -17.49 4.12
CA ARG A 246 10.90 -17.46 3.97
C ARG A 246 11.50 -18.86 3.81
N ALA A 247 11.01 -19.85 4.58
CA ALA A 247 11.49 -21.22 4.47
C ALA A 247 11.11 -21.85 3.11
N GLU A 248 9.92 -21.53 2.60
CA GLU A 248 9.48 -21.95 1.27
C GLU A 248 10.33 -21.34 0.17
N ILE A 249 10.53 -20.02 0.18
CA ILE A 249 11.37 -19.31 -0.81
C ILE A 249 12.80 -19.89 -0.80
N ALA A 250 13.37 -20.13 0.39
CA ALA A 250 14.72 -20.69 0.51
C ALA A 250 14.80 -22.12 -0.07
N ARG A 251 13.76 -22.93 0.08
CA ARG A 251 13.67 -24.27 -0.52
C ARG A 251 13.64 -24.18 -2.05
N GLU A 252 12.78 -23.34 -2.61
CA GLU A 252 12.63 -23.19 -4.06
C GLU A 252 13.90 -22.66 -4.73
N VAL A 253 14.53 -21.65 -4.13
CA VAL A 253 15.82 -21.12 -4.59
C VAL A 253 16.92 -22.19 -4.48
N GLY A 254 16.92 -22.99 -3.41
CA GLY A 254 17.88 -24.08 -3.21
C GLY A 254 17.73 -25.24 -4.20
N GLU A 255 16.52 -25.46 -4.72
CA GLU A 255 16.23 -26.48 -5.74
C GLU A 255 16.68 -26.06 -7.15
N ASN A 256 16.93 -24.76 -7.38
CA ASN A 256 17.33 -24.21 -8.67
C ASN A 256 18.65 -23.43 -8.58
N ALA A 257 19.74 -24.07 -9.03
CA ALA A 257 21.09 -23.50 -9.00
C ALA A 257 21.21 -22.15 -9.74
N GLU A 258 20.49 -21.97 -10.86
CA GLU A 258 20.52 -20.73 -11.65
C GLU A 258 19.89 -19.56 -10.89
N ILE A 259 18.74 -19.81 -10.23
CA ILE A 259 18.10 -18.82 -9.35
C ILE A 259 19.03 -18.51 -8.16
N GLY A 260 19.66 -19.54 -7.58
CA GLY A 260 20.63 -19.37 -6.49
C GLY A 260 21.83 -18.48 -6.88
N GLU A 261 22.37 -18.63 -8.09
CA GLU A 261 23.44 -17.77 -8.61
C GLU A 261 22.98 -16.32 -8.81
N ALA A 262 21.77 -16.11 -9.34
CA ALA A 262 21.18 -14.77 -9.51
C ALA A 262 20.97 -14.08 -8.15
N VAL A 263 20.40 -14.78 -7.17
CA VAL A 263 20.25 -14.27 -5.80
C VAL A 263 21.60 -13.90 -5.19
N SER A 264 22.61 -14.78 -5.35
CA SER A 264 23.97 -14.52 -4.87
C SER A 264 24.61 -13.28 -5.53
N ALA A 265 24.24 -12.96 -6.77
CA ALA A 265 24.69 -11.73 -7.45
C ALA A 265 24.06 -10.48 -6.82
N LEU A 266 22.75 -10.52 -6.56
CA LEU A 266 22.02 -9.44 -5.88
C LEU A 266 22.56 -9.20 -4.46
N GLU A 267 22.90 -10.27 -3.74
CA GLU A 267 23.57 -10.17 -2.43
C GLU A 267 24.90 -9.41 -2.50
N ARG A 268 25.74 -9.71 -3.49
CA ARG A 268 27.02 -9.00 -3.67
C ARG A 268 26.79 -7.52 -3.97
N GLN A 269 25.83 -7.19 -4.83
CA GLN A 269 25.49 -5.80 -5.17
C GLN A 269 24.98 -5.03 -3.94
N TYR A 270 24.07 -5.64 -3.17
CA TYR A 270 23.54 -5.07 -1.94
C TYR A 270 24.65 -4.81 -0.91
N ASP A 271 25.51 -5.81 -0.66
CA ASP A 271 26.58 -5.70 0.34
C ASP A 271 27.64 -4.65 -0.04
N VAL A 272 27.90 -4.45 -1.34
CA VAL A 272 28.78 -3.38 -1.84
C VAL A 272 28.14 -2.01 -1.59
N HIS A 273 26.85 -1.85 -1.92
CA HIS A 273 26.13 -0.59 -1.72
C HIS A 273 26.10 -0.19 -0.23
N LEU A 274 25.77 -1.13 0.67
CA LEU A 274 25.71 -0.87 2.11
C LEU A 274 27.06 -0.39 2.67
N ARG A 275 28.18 -1.02 2.25
CA ARG A 275 29.54 -0.58 2.66
C ARG A 275 29.88 0.83 2.17
N GLY A 276 29.35 1.24 1.02
CA GLY A 276 29.49 2.59 0.49
C GLY A 276 28.79 3.65 1.35
N LEU A 277 27.61 3.30 1.90
CA LEU A 277 26.85 4.19 2.79
C LEU A 277 27.48 4.32 4.19
N GLU A 278 28.08 3.24 4.73
CA GLU A 278 28.74 3.23 6.05
C GLU A 278 30.10 3.94 6.07
N ARG A 279 30.74 4.10 4.90
CA ARG A 279 32.04 4.77 4.76
C ARG A 279 31.93 5.95 3.79
N PRO A 280 31.33 7.09 4.19
CA PRO A 280 31.47 8.32 3.43
C PRO A 280 32.95 8.73 3.49
N SER A 281 33.72 8.33 2.48
CA SER A 281 35.16 8.54 2.42
C SER A 281 35.46 10.05 2.50
N LEU A 282 36.25 10.48 3.48
CA LEU A 282 36.83 11.83 3.59
C LEU A 282 37.86 12.14 2.48
N LEU A 283 37.85 11.39 1.38
CA LEU A 283 38.77 11.42 0.26
C LEU A 283 38.04 11.14 -1.06
N VAL A 284 36.91 11.79 -1.32
CA VAL A 284 36.27 11.72 -2.66
C VAL A 284 37.07 12.56 -3.65
N GLY A 285 38.12 11.92 -4.18
CA GLY A 285 38.79 12.28 -5.41
C GLY A 285 38.88 11.01 -6.26
N GLU A 286 38.00 10.94 -7.25
CA GLU A 286 38.02 10.06 -8.43
C GLU A 286 37.87 8.54 -8.23
N SER A 287 36.93 7.98 -9.00
CA SER A 287 36.75 6.57 -9.38
C SER A 287 36.24 5.56 -8.34
N SER A 288 34.91 5.48 -8.23
CA SER A 288 34.18 4.23 -8.04
C SER A 288 32.89 4.34 -8.83
N GLU A 289 32.76 3.57 -9.91
CA GLU A 289 31.51 3.36 -10.65
C GLU A 289 30.53 2.62 -9.73
N LEU A 290 29.87 3.37 -8.85
CA LEU A 290 28.59 2.99 -8.27
C LEU A 290 27.53 3.46 -9.25
N PRO A 291 26.46 2.66 -9.49
CA PRO A 291 25.33 3.14 -10.27
C PRO A 291 24.79 4.42 -9.64
N SER A 292 24.63 5.46 -10.45
CA SER A 292 24.09 6.72 -9.95
C SER A 292 22.61 6.54 -9.61
N ALA A 293 22.06 7.46 -8.82
CA ALA A 293 20.61 7.51 -8.58
C ALA A 293 19.80 7.57 -9.89
N ASP A 294 20.41 8.06 -10.97
CA ASP A 294 19.81 8.10 -12.31
C ASP A 294 19.73 6.71 -12.96
N GLU A 295 20.69 5.81 -12.68
CA GLU A 295 20.66 4.44 -13.22
C GLU A 295 19.60 3.58 -12.50
N LEU A 296 19.44 3.72 -11.18
CA LEU A 296 18.35 3.06 -10.44
C LEU A 296 16.98 3.64 -10.80
N GLY A 297 16.89 4.96 -11.03
CA GLY A 297 15.69 5.61 -11.54
C GLY A 297 15.32 5.10 -12.94
N ALA A 298 16.31 4.96 -13.83
CA ALA A 298 16.10 4.44 -15.18
C ALA A 298 15.62 2.99 -15.20
N GLU A 299 16.15 2.11 -14.33
CA GLU A 299 15.66 0.72 -14.21
C GLU A 299 14.22 0.67 -13.69
N PHE A 300 13.85 1.55 -12.75
CA PHE A 300 12.48 1.67 -12.27
C PHE A 300 11.54 2.20 -13.36
N GLU A 301 11.95 3.25 -14.09
CA GLU A 301 11.18 3.82 -15.21
C GLU A 301 11.01 2.81 -16.36
N ASP A 302 12.03 2.02 -16.68
CA ASP A 302 11.96 0.98 -17.72
C ASP A 302 11.00 -0.16 -17.33
N PHE A 303 11.01 -0.58 -16.07
CA PHE A 303 10.06 -1.56 -15.54
C PHE A 303 8.62 -1.04 -15.61
N LEU A 304 8.38 0.20 -15.17
CA LEU A 304 7.06 0.82 -15.21
C LEU A 304 6.51 0.90 -16.65
N ARG A 305 7.37 1.15 -17.62
CA ARG A 305 7.00 1.20 -19.04
C ARG A 305 6.64 -0.17 -19.61
N THR A 306 7.23 -1.25 -19.10
CA THR A 306 6.95 -2.62 -19.55
C THR A 306 5.69 -3.21 -18.92
N VAL A 307 5.26 -2.72 -17.75
CA VAL A 307 3.98 -3.10 -17.13
C VAL A 307 2.76 -2.47 -17.85
N ASP A 308 2.96 -1.37 -18.57
CA ASP A 308 1.91 -0.63 -19.29
C ASP A 308 1.61 -1.18 -20.70
N ASP A 309 2.33 -2.21 -21.19
CA ASP A 309 2.17 -2.76 -22.54
C ASP A 309 1.44 -4.12 -22.52
N PRO A 310 0.14 -4.20 -22.90
CA PRO A 310 -0.63 -5.44 -22.89
C PRO A 310 -0.34 -6.37 -24.07
N GLU A 311 0.74 -6.17 -24.83
CA GLU A 311 1.22 -7.10 -25.86
C GLU A 311 2.71 -7.46 -25.66
N ALA A 312 2.98 -8.29 -24.64
CA ALA A 312 4.19 -9.13 -24.57
C ALA A 312 3.82 -10.59 -24.22
#